data_AF-A0A197KDE5-F1
#
_entry.id   AF-A0A197KDE5-F1
#
_cell.length_a   1.000
_cell.length_b   1.000
_cell.length_c   1.000
_cell.angle_alpha   90.00
_cell.angle_beta   90.00
_cell.angle_gamma   90.00
#
_symmetry.space_group_name_H-M   'P 1'
#
loop_
_entity.id
_entity.type
_entity.pdbx_description
1 polymer ?
#
loop_
_entity_poly.entity_id
_entity_poly.type
_entity_poly.pdbx_seq_one_letter_code
_entity_poly.pdbx_strand_id
1 'polypeptide(L)'
;MKETPVITPENITVGGKTYPSDSYTNVTPTILEKTTRQLHLIPKHPVAIIKDLIASGFPGFKHYDTFSPVVTTKENFDDLCFSNDHPGRAVTDTYYLNEKIMLRTHTSAHQLQVMTESDKILVTADVYRRDEIDASHYPVFHQMEGAQLFDAKTAVDEIRKDIARTTSAASGSIHTTDTTLITPENPKQDCHDEAAMLATADHLKHSLNMMVRKLFSHEKDLQVRWIDAQFPFTSPSWEMEILYQGKWLEVLGCGVIRQDILNNAGKPDKIGWAFGLGLERLALVLFGIPDIRLFWSKDDRFLKQFEPGTIQKFKPFSKYPACIKDISFWSNDQFHENNFCEIVRDVAGDIVEDVHLIDEFTHPKTKKRSMCYRINYRSMDRNVTNDEINVLQEKLRDEVVNRMKVELR
;
A
#
# COMPACT_ATOMS: atom_id res chain seq x y z
N MET A 1 -19.13 -8.54 34.77
CA MET A 1 -19.58 -7.50 33.83
C MET A 1 -20.30 -8.22 32.70
N LYS A 2 -21.48 -7.75 32.29
CA LYS A 2 -22.22 -8.34 31.18
C LYS A 2 -21.41 -8.15 29.90
N GLU A 3 -21.23 -9.22 29.12
CA GLU A 3 -20.68 -9.16 27.78
C GLU A 3 -21.50 -8.15 26.98
N THR A 4 -20.89 -7.05 26.57
CA THR A 4 -21.45 -6.21 25.51
C THR A 4 -20.90 -6.81 24.22
N PRO A 5 -21.68 -7.58 23.45
CA PRO A 5 -21.21 -8.02 22.15
C PRO A 5 -20.87 -6.78 21.32
N VAL A 6 -19.72 -6.80 20.65
CA VAL A 6 -19.44 -5.82 19.61
C VAL A 6 -20.47 -6.11 18.52
N ILE A 7 -21.56 -5.34 18.50
CA ILE A 7 -22.62 -5.50 17.52
C ILE A 7 -22.05 -4.95 16.21
N THR A 8 -21.61 -5.84 15.33
CA THR A 8 -21.39 -5.48 13.93
C THR A 8 -22.70 -4.88 13.41
N PRO A 9 -22.70 -3.64 12.91
CA PRO A 9 -23.91 -3.03 12.38
C PRO A 9 -24.54 -3.95 11.34
N GLU A 10 -25.87 -4.06 11.30
CA GLU A 10 -26.54 -4.89 10.27
C GLU A 10 -26.17 -4.46 8.85
N ASN A 11 -25.84 -3.17 8.68
CA ASN A 11 -25.48 -2.60 7.40
C ASN A 11 -24.30 -1.61 7.55
N ILE A 12 -23.40 -1.62 6.57
CA ILE A 12 -22.28 -0.69 6.44
C ILE A 12 -22.56 0.27 5.28
N THR A 13 -22.35 1.57 5.48
CA THR A 13 -22.54 2.58 4.43
C THR A 13 -21.21 3.23 4.05
N VAL A 14 -20.88 3.20 2.76
CA VAL A 14 -19.68 3.85 2.18
C VAL A 14 -20.07 4.54 0.88
N GLY A 15 -19.70 5.82 0.73
CA GLY A 15 -19.97 6.59 -0.50
C GLY A 15 -21.45 6.69 -0.86
N GLY A 16 -22.34 6.71 0.14
CA GLY A 16 -23.80 6.77 -0.06
C GLY A 16 -24.46 5.45 -0.47
N LYS A 17 -23.70 4.36 -0.58
CA LYS A 17 -24.21 3.00 -0.81
C LYS A 17 -24.15 2.19 0.48
N THR A 18 -25.15 1.33 0.67
CA THR A 18 -25.31 0.50 1.87
C THR A 18 -25.12 -0.97 1.50
N TYR A 19 -24.37 -1.68 2.33
CA TYR A 19 -23.98 -3.08 2.14
C TYR A 19 -24.38 -3.86 3.40
N PRO A 20 -25.07 -5.02 3.25
CA PRO A 20 -25.39 -5.86 4.40
C PRO A 20 -24.10 -6.45 4.97
N SER A 21 -24.03 -6.53 6.30
CA SER A 21 -22.93 -7.21 7.00
C SER A 21 -23.14 -8.72 7.05
N ASP A 22 -22.06 -9.48 7.17
CA ASP A 22 -22.05 -10.92 7.40
C ASP A 22 -20.85 -11.35 8.27
N SER A 23 -20.50 -12.65 8.26
CA SER A 23 -19.40 -13.19 9.06
C SER A 23 -18.00 -12.71 8.63
N TYR A 24 -17.84 -12.15 7.44
CA TYR A 24 -16.57 -11.58 6.98
C TYR A 24 -16.40 -10.12 7.40
N THR A 25 -17.48 -9.42 7.72
CA THR A 25 -17.45 -7.98 8.02
C THR A 25 -16.50 -7.68 9.18
N ASN A 26 -15.45 -6.90 8.89
CA ASN A 26 -14.41 -6.52 9.85
C ASN A 26 -13.98 -5.05 9.74
N VAL A 27 -14.60 -4.28 8.84
CA VAL A 27 -14.41 -2.82 8.76
C VAL A 27 -14.85 -2.14 10.05
N THR A 28 -14.06 -1.17 10.51
CA THR A 28 -14.32 -0.43 11.75
C THR A 28 -14.75 1.00 11.45
N PRO A 29 -15.50 1.68 12.35
CA PRO A 29 -15.87 3.08 12.14
C PRO A 29 -14.68 3.99 11.83
N THR A 30 -13.54 3.77 12.49
CA THR A 30 -12.28 4.50 12.29
C THR A 30 -11.76 4.37 10.86
N ILE A 31 -11.90 3.20 10.25
CA ILE A 31 -11.51 2.95 8.85
C ILE A 31 -12.51 3.56 7.88
N LEU A 32 -13.81 3.45 8.17
CA LEU A 32 -14.88 4.04 7.36
C LEU A 32 -14.77 5.57 7.30
N GLU A 33 -14.36 6.24 8.39
CA GLU A 33 -14.13 7.68 8.38
C GLU A 33 -13.02 8.11 7.39
N LYS A 34 -12.03 7.24 7.15
CA LYS A 34 -10.90 7.53 6.26
C LYS A 34 -11.27 7.45 4.77
N THR A 35 -12.35 6.75 4.40
CA THR A 35 -12.78 6.60 3.00
C THR A 35 -13.22 7.88 2.31
N THR A 36 -13.37 8.96 3.07
CA THR A 36 -13.78 10.28 2.55
C THR A 36 -12.63 11.28 2.44
N ARG A 37 -11.43 10.93 2.91
CA ARG A 37 -10.31 11.88 3.05
C ARG A 37 -9.61 12.20 1.73
N GLN A 38 -9.51 11.23 0.82
CA GLN A 38 -8.99 11.38 -0.55
C GLN A 38 -7.74 12.28 -0.62
N LEU A 39 -6.70 11.96 0.16
CA LEU A 39 -5.54 12.84 0.35
C LEU A 39 -4.79 13.11 -0.97
N HIS A 40 -4.85 12.17 -1.91
CA HIS A 40 -4.31 12.28 -3.28
C HIS A 40 -5.02 13.30 -4.17
N LEU A 41 -6.14 13.88 -3.73
CA LEU A 41 -6.87 14.94 -4.42
C LEU A 41 -6.71 16.32 -3.77
N ILE A 42 -6.03 16.42 -2.62
CA ILE A 42 -5.82 17.67 -1.90
C ILE A 42 -4.54 18.34 -2.45
N PRO A 43 -4.60 19.45 -3.22
CA PRO A 43 -3.46 19.90 -4.04
C PRO A 43 -2.15 20.17 -3.30
N LYS A 44 -2.24 20.65 -2.04
CA LYS A 44 -1.05 20.92 -1.21
C LYS A 44 -0.58 19.71 -0.41
N HIS A 45 -1.31 18.61 -0.44
CA HIS A 45 -0.96 17.45 0.34
C HIS A 45 0.22 16.71 -0.31
N PRO A 46 1.24 16.28 0.46
CA PRO A 46 2.41 15.57 -0.09
C PRO A 46 2.08 14.40 -1.02
N VAL A 47 1.04 13.64 -0.71
CA VAL A 47 0.55 12.52 -1.55
C VAL A 47 0.07 13.02 -2.92
N ALA A 48 -0.71 14.10 -2.96
CA ALA A 48 -1.16 14.70 -4.22
C ALA A 48 0.01 15.30 -5.01
N ILE A 49 0.95 15.95 -4.33
CA ILE A 49 2.16 16.50 -4.96
C ILE A 49 2.97 15.40 -5.64
N ILE A 50 3.21 14.27 -4.96
CA ILE A 50 3.95 13.15 -5.55
C ILE A 50 3.17 12.48 -6.67
N LYS A 51 1.86 12.30 -6.52
CA LYS A 51 0.99 11.85 -7.61
C LYS A 51 1.20 12.72 -8.86
N ASP A 52 1.08 14.05 -8.74
CA ASP A 52 1.18 14.95 -9.89
C ASP A 52 2.60 14.96 -10.50
N LEU A 53 3.63 14.89 -9.65
CA LEU A 53 5.02 14.79 -10.10
C LEU A 53 5.29 13.48 -10.87
N ILE A 54 4.80 12.35 -10.38
CA ILE A 54 4.90 11.06 -11.07
C ILE A 54 4.14 11.10 -12.38
N ALA A 55 2.89 11.54 -12.34
CA ALA A 55 2.02 11.59 -13.50
C ALA A 55 2.58 12.48 -14.62
N SER A 56 3.29 13.55 -14.27
CA SER A 56 4.00 14.39 -15.24
C SER A 56 5.16 13.68 -15.96
N GLY A 57 5.59 12.51 -15.48
CA GLY A 57 6.55 11.61 -16.14
C GLY A 57 5.92 10.71 -17.20
N PHE A 58 4.59 10.63 -17.25
CA PHE A 58 3.83 9.75 -18.15
C PHE A 58 2.88 10.56 -19.04
N PRO A 59 3.40 11.45 -19.92
CA PRO A 59 2.56 12.29 -20.75
C PRO A 59 1.68 11.45 -21.70
N GLY A 60 0.39 11.82 -21.77
CA GLY A 60 -0.58 11.14 -22.63
C GLY A 60 -1.23 9.89 -22.01
N PHE A 61 -0.91 9.55 -20.76
CA PHE A 61 -1.65 8.54 -20.02
C PHE A 61 -3.00 9.11 -19.58
N LYS A 62 -4.05 8.28 -19.59
CA LYS A 62 -5.37 8.66 -19.07
C LYS A 62 -5.37 8.47 -17.55
N HIS A 63 -5.72 9.50 -16.80
CA HIS A 63 -5.69 9.47 -15.33
C HIS A 63 -7.08 9.14 -14.76
N TYR A 64 -7.10 8.24 -13.79
CA TYR A 64 -8.28 7.87 -13.02
C TYR A 64 -7.97 8.02 -11.53
N ASP A 65 -8.68 8.88 -10.81
CA ASP A 65 -8.38 9.17 -9.40
C ASP A 65 -9.61 9.37 -8.50
N THR A 66 -10.79 9.05 -9.03
CA THR A 66 -12.09 9.26 -8.38
C THR A 66 -12.86 7.96 -8.12
N PHE A 67 -12.21 6.79 -8.28
CA PHE A 67 -12.85 5.51 -8.01
C PHE A 67 -13.23 5.34 -6.54
N SER A 68 -14.43 4.82 -6.31
CA SER A 68 -14.87 4.36 -4.98
C SER A 68 -13.87 3.35 -4.41
N PRO A 69 -13.52 3.44 -3.10
CA PRO A 69 -12.65 2.45 -2.46
C PRO A 69 -13.30 1.07 -2.31
N VAL A 70 -14.63 1.01 -2.41
CA VAL A 70 -15.39 -0.24 -2.38
C VAL A 70 -15.30 -0.95 -3.72
N VAL A 71 -14.85 -2.20 -3.69
CA VAL A 71 -14.75 -3.12 -4.83
C VAL A 71 -15.30 -4.49 -4.44
N THR A 72 -15.62 -5.31 -5.44
CA THR A 72 -15.91 -6.73 -5.25
C THR A 72 -14.62 -7.51 -5.00
N THR A 73 -14.73 -8.66 -4.33
CA THR A 73 -13.61 -9.61 -4.20
C THR A 73 -13.11 -10.11 -5.56
N LYS A 74 -14.01 -10.20 -6.54
CA LYS A 74 -13.69 -10.52 -7.92
C LYS A 74 -12.75 -9.49 -8.55
N GLU A 75 -13.08 -8.21 -8.47
CA GLU A 75 -12.26 -7.12 -9.01
C GLU A 75 -10.89 -7.05 -8.32
N ASN A 76 -10.84 -7.21 -6.99
CA ASN A 76 -9.60 -7.13 -6.24
C ASN A 76 -8.71 -8.38 -6.38
N PHE A 77 -9.24 -9.55 -6.70
CA PHE A 77 -8.46 -10.78 -6.67
C PHE A 77 -8.65 -11.66 -7.92
N ASP A 78 -9.88 -12.08 -8.21
CA ASP A 78 -10.12 -13.09 -9.26
C ASP A 78 -9.74 -12.56 -10.65
N ASP A 79 -10.07 -11.30 -10.94
CA ASP A 79 -9.72 -10.63 -12.20
C ASP A 79 -8.21 -10.43 -12.39
N LEU A 80 -7.45 -10.58 -11.31
CA LEU A 80 -6.00 -10.46 -11.25
C LEU A 80 -5.31 -11.81 -11.02
N CYS A 81 -6.03 -12.91 -11.30
CA CYS A 81 -5.50 -14.28 -11.23
C CYS A 81 -4.99 -14.73 -9.85
N PHE A 82 -5.41 -14.08 -8.76
CA PHE A 82 -5.11 -14.55 -7.40
C PHE A 82 -5.80 -15.89 -7.13
N SER A 83 -5.08 -16.85 -6.57
CA SER A 83 -5.67 -18.13 -6.14
C SER A 83 -6.67 -17.92 -4.99
N ASN A 84 -7.62 -18.84 -4.84
CA ASN A 84 -8.65 -18.76 -3.79
C ASN A 84 -8.09 -18.86 -2.36
N ASP A 85 -6.92 -19.48 -2.21
CA ASP A 85 -6.18 -19.67 -0.97
C ASP A 85 -5.07 -18.61 -0.76
N HIS A 86 -4.99 -17.60 -1.62
CA HIS A 86 -3.96 -16.57 -1.52
C HIS A 86 -4.06 -15.84 -0.16
N PRO A 87 -2.95 -15.70 0.61
CA PRO A 87 -2.97 -15.11 1.95
C PRO A 87 -3.61 -13.71 2.01
N GLY A 88 -3.41 -12.89 0.98
CA GLY A 88 -4.03 -11.56 0.87
C GLY A 88 -5.57 -11.56 0.92
N ARG A 89 -6.25 -12.69 0.67
CA ARG A 89 -7.70 -12.81 0.82
C ARG A 89 -8.14 -13.00 2.28
N ALA A 90 -7.23 -13.29 3.20
CA ALA A 90 -7.58 -13.57 4.59
C ALA A 90 -8.22 -12.35 5.26
N VAL A 91 -9.22 -12.59 6.10
CA VAL A 91 -9.89 -11.54 6.90
C VAL A 91 -8.92 -10.86 7.87
N THR A 92 -7.78 -11.47 8.16
CA THR A 92 -6.71 -10.91 9.00
C THR A 92 -5.92 -9.79 8.32
N ASP A 93 -5.95 -9.72 6.99
CA ASP A 93 -5.11 -8.84 6.17
C ASP A 93 -5.94 -7.84 5.35
N THR A 94 -7.22 -8.15 5.14
CA THR A 94 -8.13 -7.39 4.28
C THR A 94 -9.36 -6.88 5.03
N TYR A 95 -9.80 -5.67 4.69
CA TYR A 95 -11.03 -5.08 5.19
C TYR A 95 -12.24 -5.43 4.33
N TYR A 96 -13.12 -6.27 4.85
CA TYR A 96 -14.36 -6.71 4.23
C TYR A 96 -15.57 -5.96 4.78
N LEU A 97 -16.44 -5.51 3.88
CA LEU A 97 -17.79 -5.05 4.21
C LEU A 97 -18.72 -6.25 4.35
N ASN A 98 -18.51 -7.29 3.53
CA ASN A 98 -19.10 -8.63 3.61
C ASN A 98 -18.25 -9.60 2.75
N GLU A 99 -18.65 -10.86 2.63
CA GLU A 99 -17.89 -11.91 1.91
C GLU A 99 -17.54 -11.53 0.47
N LYS A 100 -18.34 -10.68 -0.18
CA LYS A 100 -18.20 -10.34 -1.60
C LYS A 100 -17.71 -8.92 -1.86
N ILE A 101 -17.75 -8.05 -0.86
CA ILE A 101 -17.51 -6.62 -0.99
C ILE A 101 -16.47 -6.19 0.05
N MET A 102 -15.46 -5.46 -0.40
CA MET A 102 -14.31 -5.09 0.41
C MET A 102 -13.83 -3.68 0.09
N LEU A 103 -12.97 -3.14 0.95
CA LEU A 103 -12.14 -1.99 0.58
C LEU A 103 -10.92 -2.52 -0.17
N ARG A 104 -10.63 -1.96 -1.35
CA ARG A 104 -9.54 -2.43 -2.23
C ARG A 104 -8.19 -2.44 -1.50
N THR A 105 -7.42 -3.51 -1.69
CA THR A 105 -6.07 -3.64 -1.09
C THR A 105 -4.97 -3.09 -2.00
N HIS A 106 -5.28 -2.84 -3.26
CA HIS A 106 -4.38 -2.25 -4.25
C HIS A 106 -5.12 -1.60 -5.42
N THR A 107 -4.48 -0.64 -6.10
CA THR A 107 -5.06 0.04 -7.27
C THR A 107 -5.27 -0.89 -8.48
N SER A 108 -4.53 -2.00 -8.56
CA SER A 108 -4.70 -3.03 -9.59
C SER A 108 -6.12 -3.61 -9.64
N ALA A 109 -6.93 -3.46 -8.59
CA ALA A 109 -8.35 -3.87 -8.58
C ALA A 109 -9.18 -3.22 -9.69
N HIS A 110 -8.70 -2.11 -10.26
CA HIS A 110 -9.34 -1.40 -11.37
C HIS A 110 -8.73 -1.72 -12.73
N GLN A 111 -7.68 -2.56 -12.80
CA GLN A 111 -6.88 -2.81 -14.00
C GLN A 111 -7.73 -3.33 -15.16
N LEU A 112 -8.52 -4.37 -14.93
CA LEU A 112 -9.42 -4.94 -15.94
C LEU A 112 -10.38 -3.87 -16.49
N GLN A 113 -11.04 -3.12 -15.59
CA GLN A 113 -12.00 -2.08 -15.96
C GLN A 113 -11.35 -1.01 -16.85
N VAL A 114 -10.25 -0.39 -16.41
CA VAL A 114 -9.65 0.75 -17.13
C VAL A 114 -8.95 0.32 -18.42
N MET A 115 -8.45 -0.92 -18.49
CA MET A 115 -7.83 -1.45 -19.69
C MET A 115 -8.84 -1.69 -20.81
N THR A 116 -10.15 -1.81 -20.54
CA THR A 116 -11.15 -1.81 -21.62
C THR A 116 -11.24 -0.46 -22.34
N GLU A 117 -10.85 0.63 -21.69
CA GLU A 117 -11.06 1.99 -22.18
C GLU A 117 -9.82 2.65 -22.81
N SER A 118 -8.61 2.30 -22.36
CA SER A 118 -7.38 2.96 -22.78
C SER A 118 -6.20 1.98 -22.82
N ASP A 119 -5.23 2.24 -23.69
CA ASP A 119 -3.95 1.52 -23.76
C ASP A 119 -2.89 2.13 -22.84
N LYS A 120 -3.11 3.36 -22.33
CA LYS A 120 -2.19 4.06 -21.42
C LYS A 120 -2.98 4.59 -20.24
N ILE A 121 -2.72 4.07 -19.05
CA ILE A 121 -3.54 4.32 -17.87
C ILE A 121 -2.67 4.68 -16.66
N LEU A 122 -3.10 5.66 -15.89
CA LEU A 122 -2.69 5.87 -14.52
C LEU A 122 -3.92 5.80 -13.62
N VAL A 123 -3.86 5.00 -12.57
CA VAL A 123 -4.91 4.94 -11.53
C VAL A 123 -4.30 5.40 -10.22
N THR A 124 -4.87 6.38 -9.54
CA THR A 124 -4.40 6.80 -8.22
C THR A 124 -5.52 6.70 -7.21
N ALA A 125 -5.30 6.00 -6.11
CA ALA A 125 -6.34 5.81 -5.13
C ALA A 125 -5.79 5.44 -3.75
N ASP A 126 -6.58 5.73 -2.71
CA ASP A 126 -6.43 5.20 -1.36
C ASP A 126 -6.69 3.68 -1.34
N VAL A 127 -5.90 2.90 -0.63
CA VAL A 127 -5.98 1.44 -0.52
C VAL A 127 -5.90 1.04 0.96
N TYR A 128 -6.47 -0.11 1.29
CA TYR A 128 -6.80 -0.49 2.66
C TYR A 128 -6.24 -1.86 2.99
N ARG A 129 -5.44 -1.95 4.05
CA ARG A 129 -4.84 -3.21 4.53
C ARG A 129 -4.80 -3.25 6.04
N ARG A 130 -5.02 -4.43 6.61
CA ARG A 130 -4.82 -4.69 8.02
C ARG A 130 -3.38 -5.10 8.21
N ASP A 131 -2.60 -4.28 8.91
CA ASP A 131 -1.15 -4.46 8.98
C ASP A 131 -0.59 -4.04 10.36
N GLU A 132 0.72 -4.18 10.55
CA GLU A 132 1.46 -3.76 11.74
C GLU A 132 1.35 -2.24 12.00
N ILE A 133 1.63 -1.81 13.24
CA ILE A 133 1.65 -0.38 13.62
C ILE A 133 3.10 0.06 13.80
N ASP A 134 3.61 0.83 12.85
CA ASP A 134 4.91 1.49 12.93
C ASP A 134 4.93 2.79 12.09
N ALA A 135 6.11 3.40 11.97
CA ALA A 135 6.29 4.67 11.24
C ALA A 135 6.10 4.55 9.71
N SER A 136 6.05 3.34 9.15
CA SER A 136 5.92 3.05 7.72
C SER A 136 4.61 2.35 7.33
N HIS A 137 3.89 1.76 8.29
CA HIS A 137 2.65 1.02 8.08
C HIS A 137 1.45 1.77 8.66
N TYR A 138 0.43 1.95 7.81
CA TYR A 138 -0.82 2.59 8.17
C TYR A 138 -1.97 1.88 7.45
N PRO A 139 -3.16 1.73 8.07
CA PRO A 139 -4.21 0.89 7.50
C PRO A 139 -4.81 1.44 6.21
N VAL A 140 -4.53 2.72 5.92
CA VAL A 140 -4.94 3.40 4.69
C VAL A 140 -3.74 4.16 4.11
N PHE A 141 -3.31 3.78 2.92
CA PHE A 141 -2.25 4.48 2.19
C PHE A 141 -2.69 4.64 0.74
N HIS A 142 -1.87 5.25 -0.11
CA HIS A 142 -2.24 5.53 -1.49
C HIS A 142 -1.27 4.87 -2.45
N GLN A 143 -1.84 4.33 -3.53
CA GLN A 143 -1.07 3.78 -4.62
C GLN A 143 -1.30 4.57 -5.90
N MET A 144 -0.31 4.51 -6.78
CA MET A 144 -0.49 4.79 -8.19
C MET A 144 -0.18 3.54 -9.00
N GLU A 145 -1.16 3.10 -9.78
CA GLU A 145 -1.01 2.13 -10.85
C GLU A 145 -0.62 2.86 -12.12
N GLY A 146 0.26 2.27 -12.92
CA GLY A 146 0.42 2.63 -14.32
C GLY A 146 0.48 1.41 -15.22
N ALA A 147 -0.08 1.51 -16.42
CA ALA A 147 0.07 0.48 -17.44
C ALA A 147 0.11 1.04 -18.85
N GLN A 148 0.84 0.35 -19.73
CA GLN A 148 0.93 0.66 -21.14
C GLN A 148 0.85 -0.61 -21.98
N LEU A 149 -0.06 -0.60 -22.94
CA LEU A 149 -0.32 -1.67 -23.89
C LEU A 149 0.24 -1.29 -25.28
N PHE A 150 0.68 -2.31 -26.00
CA PHE A 150 1.22 -2.25 -27.35
C PHE A 150 0.53 -3.32 -28.21
N ASP A 151 0.39 -3.06 -29.51
CA ASP A 151 -0.02 -4.12 -30.44
C ASP A 151 1.09 -5.17 -30.51
N ALA A 152 0.75 -6.44 -30.24
CA ALA A 152 1.73 -7.50 -30.11
C ALA A 152 2.58 -7.70 -31.38
N LYS A 153 2.06 -7.35 -32.56
CA LYS A 153 2.76 -7.50 -33.84
C LYS A 153 3.77 -6.39 -34.10
N THR A 154 3.54 -5.19 -33.55
CA THR A 154 4.36 -4.00 -33.79
C THR A 154 5.11 -3.52 -32.54
N ALA A 155 4.88 -4.15 -31.38
CA ALA A 155 5.41 -3.75 -30.08
C ALA A 155 6.92 -3.47 -30.11
N VAL A 156 7.72 -4.36 -30.71
CA VAL A 156 9.19 -4.23 -30.75
C VAL A 156 9.62 -2.91 -31.39
N ASP A 157 9.05 -2.55 -32.53
CA ASP A 157 9.42 -1.33 -33.26
C ASP A 157 8.88 -0.07 -32.60
N GLU A 158 7.66 -0.12 -32.08
CA GLU A 158 7.04 0.98 -31.32
C GLU A 158 7.86 1.32 -30.08
N ILE A 159 8.22 0.30 -29.30
CA ILE A 159 8.98 0.41 -28.06
C ILE A 159 10.38 0.98 -28.33
N ARG A 160 11.11 0.43 -29.32
CA ARG A 160 12.46 0.90 -29.64
C ARG A 160 12.47 2.38 -30.01
N LYS A 161 11.48 2.82 -30.79
CA LYS A 161 11.31 4.24 -31.16
C LYS A 161 11.04 5.10 -29.92
N ASP A 162 10.19 4.64 -29.00
CA ASP A 162 9.86 5.40 -27.81
C ASP A 162 11.02 5.51 -26.81
N ILE A 163 11.76 4.42 -26.59
CA ILE A 163 12.98 4.41 -25.76
C ILE A 163 14.03 5.36 -26.34
N ALA A 164 14.28 5.31 -27.65
CA ALA A 164 15.25 6.20 -28.29
C ALA A 164 14.88 7.69 -28.12
N ARG A 165 13.59 8.01 -28.31
CA ARG A 165 13.04 9.35 -28.13
C ARG A 165 13.22 9.85 -26.69
N THR A 166 12.87 9.04 -25.70
CA THR A 166 12.87 9.44 -24.29
C THR A 166 14.28 9.46 -23.67
N THR A 167 15.18 8.58 -24.11
CA THR A 167 16.59 8.57 -23.68
C THR A 167 17.30 9.86 -24.04
N SER A 168 17.08 10.40 -25.25
CA SER A 168 17.70 11.66 -25.68
C SER A 168 17.23 12.89 -24.90
N ALA A 169 16.09 12.81 -24.21
CA ALA A 169 15.57 13.87 -23.35
C ALA A 169 16.01 13.74 -21.88
N ALA A 170 16.70 12.66 -21.51
CA ALA A 170 17.07 12.38 -20.14
C ALA A 170 18.22 13.26 -19.65
N SER A 171 18.07 13.87 -18.48
CA SER A 171 19.15 14.55 -17.75
C SER A 171 19.27 13.97 -16.34
N GLY A 172 20.49 13.97 -15.78
CA GLY A 172 20.80 13.40 -14.46
C GLY A 172 21.29 11.94 -14.49
N SER A 173 22.18 11.61 -13.56
CA SER A 173 22.72 10.27 -13.35
C SER A 173 21.99 9.55 -12.22
N ILE A 174 21.51 8.33 -12.47
CA ILE A 174 21.23 7.35 -11.42
C ILE A 174 22.14 6.15 -11.66
N HIS A 175 22.56 5.49 -10.58
CA HIS A 175 23.29 4.24 -10.64
C HIS A 175 22.28 3.08 -10.57
N THR A 176 21.83 2.63 -11.74
CA THR A 176 20.93 1.47 -11.84
C THR A 176 21.74 0.19 -11.94
N THR A 177 21.49 -0.75 -11.04
CA THR A 177 21.97 -2.14 -11.13
C THR A 177 20.80 -3.04 -11.49
N ASP A 178 20.91 -3.75 -12.60
CA ASP A 178 19.91 -4.71 -13.04
C ASP A 178 20.60 -6.04 -13.33
N THR A 179 20.38 -7.00 -12.44
CA THR A 179 20.92 -8.36 -12.56
C THR A 179 19.81 -9.37 -12.79
N THR A 180 18.58 -8.93 -13.03
CA THR A 180 17.45 -9.84 -13.16
C THR A 180 17.47 -10.53 -14.52
N LEU A 181 17.04 -11.78 -14.53
CA LEU A 181 17.04 -12.64 -15.72
C LEU A 181 15.68 -13.32 -15.84
N ILE A 182 15.34 -13.73 -17.06
CA ILE A 182 14.18 -14.61 -17.24
C ILE A 182 14.61 -16.02 -16.81
N THR A 183 14.00 -16.52 -15.74
CA THR A 183 14.28 -17.84 -15.17
C THR A 183 12.99 -18.69 -15.12
N PRO A 184 13.08 -20.01 -14.85
CA PRO A 184 11.89 -20.82 -14.61
C PRO A 184 11.00 -20.30 -13.45
N GLU A 185 11.61 -19.63 -12.46
CA GLU A 185 10.91 -19.04 -11.31
C GLU A 185 10.31 -17.66 -11.63
N ASN A 186 10.81 -16.97 -12.66
CA ASN A 186 10.26 -15.71 -13.15
C ASN A 186 10.10 -15.74 -14.69
N PRO A 187 9.19 -16.59 -15.20
CA PRO A 187 9.21 -16.97 -16.60
C PRO A 187 8.48 -15.97 -17.51
N LYS A 188 8.81 -16.04 -18.80
CA LYS A 188 7.95 -15.56 -19.88
C LYS A 188 6.64 -16.36 -19.88
N GLN A 189 5.52 -15.73 -20.20
CA GLN A 189 4.28 -16.44 -20.48
C GLN A 189 4.37 -17.19 -21.81
N ASP A 190 3.88 -18.42 -21.87
CA ASP A 190 4.00 -19.29 -23.05
C ASP A 190 3.40 -18.66 -24.32
N CYS A 191 2.32 -17.89 -24.16
CA CYS A 191 1.62 -17.23 -25.27
C CYS A 191 2.35 -16.01 -25.86
N HIS A 192 3.39 -15.49 -25.20
CA HIS A 192 4.09 -14.29 -25.68
C HIS A 192 5.25 -14.63 -26.62
N ASP A 193 5.38 -13.88 -27.70
CA ASP A 193 6.63 -13.87 -28.47
C ASP A 193 7.78 -13.36 -27.59
N GLU A 194 8.95 -14.00 -27.71
CA GLU A 194 10.11 -13.69 -26.86
C GLU A 194 10.63 -12.27 -27.11
N ALA A 195 10.73 -11.84 -28.37
CA ALA A 195 11.24 -10.52 -28.70
C ALA A 195 10.28 -9.41 -28.26
N ALA A 196 8.97 -9.62 -28.43
CA ALA A 196 7.94 -8.68 -27.96
C ALA A 196 7.93 -8.58 -26.42
N MET A 197 8.06 -9.69 -25.71
CA MET A 197 8.11 -9.69 -24.25
C MET A 197 9.37 -8.99 -23.72
N LEU A 198 10.55 -9.30 -24.27
CA LEU A 198 11.81 -8.64 -23.87
C LEU A 198 11.75 -7.13 -24.13
N ALA A 199 11.25 -6.70 -25.30
CA ALA A 199 11.05 -5.28 -25.57
C ALA A 199 10.09 -4.63 -24.56
N THR A 200 8.99 -5.31 -24.21
CA THR A 200 8.01 -4.81 -23.22
C THR A 200 8.65 -4.64 -21.84
N ALA A 201 9.48 -5.60 -21.40
CA ALA A 201 10.25 -5.52 -20.16
C ALA A 201 11.26 -4.37 -20.19
N ASP A 202 12.00 -4.20 -21.28
CA ASP A 202 12.95 -3.10 -21.46
C ASP A 202 12.24 -1.74 -21.38
N HIS A 203 11.07 -1.62 -22.03
CA HIS A 203 10.27 -0.40 -21.98
C HIS A 203 9.79 -0.09 -20.57
N LEU A 204 9.29 -1.10 -19.83
CA LEU A 204 8.85 -0.95 -18.45
C LEU A 204 9.98 -0.41 -17.58
N LYS A 205 11.12 -1.10 -17.58
CA LYS A 205 12.28 -0.74 -16.77
C LYS A 205 12.83 0.62 -17.14
N HIS A 206 12.92 0.94 -18.43
CA HIS A 206 13.31 2.26 -18.91
C HIS A 206 12.37 3.35 -18.39
N SER A 207 11.06 3.15 -18.54
CA SER A 207 10.03 4.12 -18.12
C SER A 207 10.09 4.42 -16.62
N LEU A 208 10.25 3.37 -15.80
CA LEU A 208 10.37 3.50 -14.35
C LEU A 208 11.70 4.11 -13.91
N ASN A 209 12.81 3.75 -14.55
CA ASN A 209 14.10 4.40 -14.33
C ASN A 209 14.02 5.90 -14.64
N MET A 210 13.32 6.30 -15.71
CA MET A 210 13.11 7.69 -16.07
C MET A 210 12.23 8.44 -15.06
N MET A 211 11.18 7.79 -14.55
CA MET A 211 10.35 8.34 -13.47
C MET A 211 11.20 8.60 -12.21
N VAL A 212 11.98 7.62 -11.75
CA VAL A 212 12.83 7.76 -10.57
C VAL A 212 13.91 8.83 -10.77
N ARG A 213 14.58 8.87 -11.93
CA ARG A 213 15.53 9.94 -12.30
C ARG A 213 14.92 11.33 -12.12
N LYS A 214 13.67 11.51 -12.58
CA LYS A 214 12.97 12.80 -12.48
C LYS A 214 12.67 13.17 -11.03
N LEU A 215 12.08 12.25 -10.27
CA LEU A 215 11.71 12.48 -8.87
C LEU A 215 12.91 12.78 -7.97
N PHE A 216 14.02 12.09 -8.22
CA PHE A 216 15.24 12.16 -7.42
C PHE A 216 16.35 12.97 -8.11
N SER A 217 15.99 13.88 -9.02
CA SER A 217 16.97 14.67 -9.81
C SER A 217 17.94 15.51 -8.97
N HIS A 218 17.63 15.75 -7.69
CA HIS A 218 18.50 16.43 -6.73
C HIS A 218 19.48 15.50 -5.99
N GLU A 219 19.25 14.17 -6.01
CA GLU A 219 20.08 13.16 -5.36
C GLU A 219 21.15 12.65 -6.33
N LYS A 220 22.40 13.11 -6.15
CA LYS A 220 23.49 12.85 -7.11
C LYS A 220 23.93 11.38 -7.18
N ASP A 221 23.85 10.68 -6.06
CA ASP A 221 24.38 9.32 -5.88
C ASP A 221 23.26 8.30 -5.60
N LEU A 222 22.06 8.52 -6.15
CA LEU A 222 20.95 7.58 -5.98
C LEU A 222 21.31 6.22 -6.61
N GLN A 223 21.27 5.18 -5.78
CA GLN A 223 21.41 3.80 -6.22
C GLN A 223 20.03 3.17 -6.34
N VAL A 224 19.80 2.53 -7.47
CA VAL A 224 18.55 1.83 -7.80
C VAL A 224 18.91 0.39 -8.15
N ARG A 225 18.14 -0.58 -7.68
CA ARG A 225 18.28 -1.97 -8.12
C ARG A 225 16.96 -2.61 -8.48
N TRP A 226 17.02 -3.56 -9.39
CA TRP A 226 15.92 -4.42 -9.78
C TRP A 226 16.05 -5.79 -9.11
N ILE A 227 14.94 -6.30 -8.58
CA ILE A 227 14.86 -7.60 -7.91
C ILE A 227 13.77 -8.42 -8.57
N ASP A 228 14.00 -9.72 -8.75
CA ASP A 228 12.96 -10.63 -9.21
C ASP A 228 11.84 -10.74 -8.17
N ALA A 229 10.60 -10.65 -8.65
CA ALA A 229 9.41 -10.74 -7.81
C ALA A 229 8.40 -11.71 -8.44
N GLN A 230 7.32 -12.01 -7.72
CA GLN A 230 6.22 -12.81 -8.23
C GLN A 230 4.91 -12.13 -7.85
N PHE A 231 4.08 -11.84 -8.86
CA PHE A 231 2.72 -11.34 -8.67
C PHE A 231 1.75 -12.21 -9.46
N PRO A 232 0.54 -12.47 -8.94
CA PRO A 232 -0.44 -13.31 -9.65
C PRO A 232 -0.84 -12.78 -11.04
N PHE A 233 -0.75 -11.47 -11.27
CA PHE A 233 -1.24 -10.75 -12.44
C PHE A 233 -0.15 -10.29 -13.43
N THR A 234 1.13 -10.56 -13.16
CA THR A 234 2.25 -10.27 -14.08
C THR A 234 3.25 -11.42 -14.16
N SER A 235 3.84 -11.63 -15.33
CA SER A 235 4.95 -12.58 -15.53
C SER A 235 5.69 -12.25 -16.84
N PRO A 236 7.02 -12.03 -16.80
CA PRO A 236 7.87 -11.90 -15.61
C PRO A 236 7.52 -10.66 -14.77
N SER A 237 7.96 -10.66 -13.52
CA SER A 237 7.67 -9.66 -12.49
C SER A 237 8.94 -9.18 -11.78
N TRP A 238 8.96 -7.91 -11.40
CA TRP A 238 10.09 -7.30 -10.71
C TRP A 238 9.63 -6.26 -9.69
N GLU A 239 10.48 -6.06 -8.70
CA GLU A 239 10.44 -4.91 -7.82
C GLU A 239 11.61 -3.98 -8.12
N MET A 240 11.39 -2.69 -7.88
CA MET A 240 12.47 -1.71 -7.87
C MET A 240 12.70 -1.24 -6.44
N GLU A 241 13.96 -1.22 -6.03
CA GLU A 241 14.39 -0.68 -4.75
C GLU A 241 15.34 0.50 -4.93
N ILE A 242 15.29 1.43 -3.99
CA ILE A 242 16.24 2.55 -3.89
C ILE A 242 17.04 2.45 -2.59
N LEU A 243 18.34 2.78 -2.64
CA LEU A 243 19.15 2.85 -1.43
C LEU A 243 18.88 4.18 -0.72
N TYR A 244 18.27 4.12 0.46
CA TYR A 244 17.98 5.27 1.28
C TYR A 244 18.44 5.06 2.72
N GLN A 245 19.22 6.00 3.25
CA GLN A 245 19.78 5.94 4.62
C GLN A 245 20.49 4.60 4.94
N GLY A 246 21.20 4.05 3.95
CA GLY A 246 21.95 2.79 4.10
C GLY A 246 21.09 1.52 4.06
N LYS A 247 19.78 1.62 3.77
CA LYS A 247 18.88 0.47 3.60
C LYS A 247 18.26 0.49 2.21
N TRP A 248 18.06 -0.69 1.64
CA TRP A 248 17.28 -0.85 0.42
C TRP A 248 15.80 -0.75 0.76
N LEU A 249 15.10 0.10 0.02
CA LEU A 249 13.67 0.33 0.18
C LEU A 249 12.98 0.02 -1.15
N GLU A 250 12.16 -1.03 -1.16
CA GLU A 250 11.23 -1.33 -2.26
C GLU A 250 10.25 -0.19 -2.46
N VAL A 251 10.16 0.37 -3.67
CA VAL A 251 9.30 1.52 -3.98
C VAL A 251 8.13 1.17 -4.88
N LEU A 252 8.21 0.07 -5.63
CA LEU A 252 7.18 -0.39 -6.54
C LEU A 252 7.37 -1.87 -6.91
N GLY A 253 6.25 -2.51 -7.25
CA GLY A 253 6.19 -3.79 -7.96
C GLY A 253 5.68 -3.58 -9.39
N CYS A 254 6.13 -4.39 -10.33
CA CYS A 254 5.77 -4.28 -11.74
C CYS A 254 6.01 -5.58 -12.51
N GLY A 255 5.58 -5.62 -13.76
CA GLY A 255 5.87 -6.73 -14.65
C GLY A 255 5.12 -6.67 -15.97
N VAL A 256 5.30 -7.71 -16.78
CA VAL A 256 4.54 -7.91 -18.03
C VAL A 256 3.17 -8.48 -17.65
N ILE A 257 2.09 -7.81 -18.07
CA ILE A 257 0.71 -8.16 -17.69
C ILE A 257 0.38 -9.58 -18.15
N ARG A 258 -0.34 -10.34 -17.32
CA ARG A 258 -0.87 -11.64 -17.72
C ARG A 258 -1.84 -11.53 -18.90
N GLN A 259 -1.63 -12.35 -19.92
CA GLN A 259 -2.45 -12.32 -21.14
C GLN A 259 -3.92 -12.62 -20.84
N ASP A 260 -4.22 -13.42 -19.82
CA ASP A 260 -5.61 -13.70 -19.38
C ASP A 260 -6.37 -12.41 -19.03
N ILE A 261 -5.69 -11.44 -18.40
CA ILE A 261 -6.29 -10.15 -18.03
C ILE A 261 -6.59 -9.33 -19.28
N LEU A 262 -5.65 -9.30 -20.24
CA LEU A 262 -5.84 -8.60 -21.51
C LEU A 262 -6.94 -9.23 -22.36
N ASN A 263 -7.01 -10.56 -22.38
CA ASN A 263 -8.08 -11.31 -23.05
C ASN A 263 -9.44 -10.95 -22.45
N ASN A 264 -9.55 -10.94 -21.12
CA ASN A 264 -10.77 -10.55 -20.40
C ASN A 264 -11.13 -9.07 -20.61
N ALA A 265 -10.13 -8.21 -20.83
CA ALA A 265 -10.32 -6.80 -21.18
C ALA A 265 -10.72 -6.59 -22.66
N GLY A 266 -10.88 -7.66 -23.44
CA GLY A 266 -11.19 -7.58 -24.87
C GLY A 266 -10.01 -7.15 -25.74
N LYS A 267 -8.77 -7.37 -25.28
CA LYS A 267 -7.52 -6.97 -25.94
C LYS A 267 -6.56 -8.16 -26.18
N PRO A 268 -7.01 -9.23 -26.88
CA PRO A 268 -6.18 -10.42 -27.08
C PRO A 268 -4.94 -10.18 -27.96
N ASP A 269 -4.98 -9.18 -28.84
CA ASP A 269 -3.87 -8.82 -29.74
C ASP A 269 -2.87 -7.84 -29.11
N LYS A 270 -2.99 -7.58 -27.80
CA LYS A 270 -2.11 -6.66 -27.08
C LYS A 270 -1.14 -7.41 -26.16
N ILE A 271 0.02 -6.79 -25.95
CA ILE A 271 0.96 -7.08 -24.87
C ILE A 271 1.21 -5.78 -24.10
N GLY A 272 1.57 -5.85 -22.82
CA GLY A 272 1.86 -4.63 -22.07
C GLY A 272 2.50 -4.89 -20.74
N TRP A 273 2.88 -3.80 -20.09
CA TRP A 273 3.40 -3.81 -18.73
C TRP A 273 2.50 -3.03 -17.80
N ALA A 274 2.59 -3.36 -16.51
CA ALA A 274 1.98 -2.59 -15.42
C ALA A 274 2.97 -2.41 -14.27
N PHE A 275 2.78 -1.35 -13.49
CA PHE A 275 3.43 -1.12 -12.21
C PHE A 275 2.40 -0.63 -11.18
N GLY A 276 2.69 -0.88 -9.90
CA GLY A 276 2.01 -0.29 -8.76
C GLY A 276 3.05 0.23 -7.78
N LEU A 277 2.92 1.49 -7.36
CA LEU A 277 3.82 2.14 -6.41
C LEU A 277 3.08 2.70 -5.21
N GLY A 278 3.73 2.72 -4.05
CA GLY A 278 3.21 3.35 -2.83
C GLY A 278 3.60 4.83 -2.78
N LEU A 279 2.62 5.73 -2.78
CA LEU A 279 2.86 7.18 -2.78
C LEU A 279 3.48 7.65 -1.47
N GLU A 280 3.02 7.15 -0.33
CA GLU A 280 3.56 7.49 0.99
C GLU A 280 5.01 7.06 1.11
N ARG A 281 5.36 5.85 0.63
CA ARG A 281 6.73 5.35 0.74
C ARG A 281 7.72 6.26 0.00
N LEU A 282 7.36 6.70 -1.21
CA LEU A 282 8.14 7.70 -1.95
C LEU A 282 8.11 9.08 -1.26
N ALA A 283 6.96 9.51 -0.76
CA ALA A 283 6.82 10.80 -0.09
C ALA A 283 7.63 10.89 1.22
N LEU A 284 7.67 9.82 2.04
CA LEU A 284 8.50 9.73 3.24
C LEU A 284 9.96 10.04 2.91
N VAL A 285 10.47 9.45 1.84
CA VAL A 285 11.85 9.66 1.37
C VAL A 285 12.05 11.06 0.78
N LEU A 286 11.23 11.43 -0.20
CA LEU A 286 11.41 12.64 -1.00
C LEU A 286 11.19 13.91 -0.17
N PHE A 287 10.18 13.93 0.70
CA PHE A 287 9.97 15.04 1.61
C PHE A 287 10.69 14.87 2.95
N GLY A 288 11.32 13.73 3.26
CA GLY A 288 11.96 13.52 4.57
C GLY A 288 10.97 13.53 5.73
N ILE A 289 9.77 12.99 5.50
CA ILE A 289 8.73 12.85 6.51
C ILE A 289 9.05 11.57 7.31
N PRO A 290 9.18 11.64 8.65
CA PRO A 290 9.71 10.54 9.45
C PRO A 290 8.67 9.47 9.80
N ASP A 291 7.38 9.74 9.59
CA ASP A 291 6.28 8.90 10.08
C ASP A 291 5.04 9.08 9.21
N ILE A 292 4.46 7.98 8.74
CA ILE A 292 3.30 7.93 7.85
C ILE A 292 2.05 8.58 8.45
N ARG A 293 1.90 8.61 9.78
CA ARG A 293 0.76 9.24 10.47
C ARG A 293 0.68 10.74 10.20
N LEU A 294 1.80 11.38 9.85
CA LEU A 294 1.81 12.81 9.50
C LEU A 294 0.96 13.13 8.27
N PHE A 295 0.87 12.24 7.28
CA PHE A 295 -0.03 12.44 6.13
C PHE A 295 -1.50 12.51 6.55
N TRP A 296 -1.85 11.87 7.66
CA TRP A 296 -3.23 11.88 8.19
C TRP A 296 -3.47 13.01 9.19
N SER A 297 -2.42 13.74 9.57
CA SER A 297 -2.52 14.86 10.51
C SER A 297 -3.36 16.01 9.95
N LYS A 298 -4.14 16.63 10.84
CA LYS A 298 -4.88 17.86 10.57
C LYS A 298 -4.14 19.10 11.09
N ASP A 299 -2.89 18.94 11.53
CA ASP A 299 -2.09 20.01 12.10
C ASP A 299 -1.57 20.97 11.02
N ASP A 300 -1.95 22.24 11.14
CA ASP A 300 -1.49 23.34 10.29
C ASP A 300 0.03 23.45 10.19
N ARG A 301 0.78 23.08 11.23
CA ARG A 301 2.26 23.10 11.23
C ARG A 301 2.85 22.12 10.23
N PHE A 302 2.15 21.03 9.93
CA PHE A 302 2.52 20.08 8.87
C PHE A 302 1.96 20.56 7.52
N LEU A 303 0.66 20.84 7.45
CA LEU A 303 -0.04 21.13 6.19
C LEU A 303 0.48 22.38 5.47
N LYS A 304 0.99 23.38 6.19
CA LYS A 304 1.51 24.64 5.61
C LYS A 304 2.94 24.54 5.05
N GLN A 305 3.60 23.39 5.15
CA GLN A 305 4.99 23.22 4.67
C GLN A 305 5.09 22.84 3.19
N PHE A 306 3.99 22.51 2.54
CA PHE A 306 4.01 21.91 1.20
C PHE A 306 3.32 22.80 0.18
N GLU A 307 3.90 22.89 -1.02
CA GLU A 307 3.34 23.63 -2.15
C GLU A 307 3.34 22.77 -3.42
N PRO A 308 2.31 22.87 -4.27
CA PRO A 308 2.17 22.07 -5.47
C PRO A 308 3.40 22.13 -6.38
N GLY A 309 3.78 20.98 -6.94
CA GLY A 309 4.86 20.86 -7.92
C GLY A 309 6.29 20.98 -7.36
N THR A 310 6.46 21.09 -6.04
CA THR A 310 7.79 21.20 -5.42
C THR A 310 8.03 20.14 -4.36
N ILE A 311 9.22 19.55 -4.37
CA ILE A 311 9.67 18.64 -3.31
C ILE A 311 10.37 19.47 -2.24
N GLN A 312 9.65 19.82 -1.17
CA GLN A 312 10.20 20.53 -0.02
C GLN A 312 10.49 19.57 1.13
N LYS A 313 11.72 19.54 1.65
CA LYS A 313 12.01 18.74 2.85
C LYS A 313 11.21 19.27 4.05
N PHE A 314 10.43 18.38 4.65
CA PHE A 314 9.70 18.58 5.88
C PHE A 314 10.65 19.05 6.99
N LYS A 315 10.22 20.08 7.72
CA LYS A 315 10.89 20.60 8.89
C LYS A 315 10.16 20.06 10.12
N PRO A 316 10.78 19.14 10.87
CA PRO A 316 10.18 18.61 12.09
C PRO A 316 9.93 19.72 13.10
N PHE A 317 8.77 19.67 13.75
CA PHE A 317 8.50 20.41 14.98
C PHE A 317 8.84 19.53 16.20
N SER A 318 8.95 20.15 17.38
CA SER A 318 9.37 19.48 18.61
C SER A 318 8.57 18.21 18.87
N LYS A 319 9.26 17.09 19.07
CA LYS A 319 8.64 15.82 19.47
C LYS A 319 8.11 15.93 20.90
N TYR A 320 6.91 15.42 21.11
CA TYR A 320 6.34 15.28 22.45
C TYR A 320 6.87 14.00 23.13
N PRO A 321 6.99 13.98 24.46
CA PRO A 321 7.41 12.78 25.18
C PRO A 321 6.48 11.59 24.90
N ALA A 322 7.06 10.40 24.74
CA ALA A 322 6.27 9.17 24.68
C ALA A 322 5.79 8.74 26.07
N CYS A 323 4.65 8.07 26.10
CA CYS A 323 4.17 7.28 27.21
C CYS A 323 4.16 5.80 26.77
N ILE A 324 4.92 4.96 27.45
CA ILE A 324 5.05 3.54 27.09
C ILE A 324 4.18 2.71 28.03
N LYS A 325 3.40 1.78 27.48
CA LYS A 325 2.66 0.78 28.25
C LYS A 325 2.90 -0.59 27.65
N ASP A 326 3.04 -1.58 28.52
CA ASP A 326 3.14 -2.98 28.12
C ASP A 326 1.81 -3.68 28.41
N ILE A 327 1.44 -4.64 27.56
CA ILE A 327 0.28 -5.52 27.76
C ILE A 327 0.73 -6.96 27.58
N SER A 328 0.50 -7.78 28.60
CA SER A 328 0.77 -9.21 28.58
C SER A 328 -0.54 -10.00 28.62
N PHE A 329 -0.61 -11.07 27.86
CA PHE A 329 -1.73 -12.00 27.89
C PHE A 329 -1.31 -13.41 27.47
N TRP A 330 -2.12 -14.39 27.90
CA TRP A 330 -2.08 -15.75 27.37
C TRP A 330 -2.83 -15.79 26.05
N SER A 331 -2.11 -16.10 24.97
CA SER A 331 -2.70 -16.23 23.64
C SER A 331 -3.45 -17.55 23.47
N ASN A 332 -4.26 -17.61 22.42
CA ASN A 332 -5.02 -18.78 21.99
C ASN A 332 -4.77 -19.04 20.49
N ASP A 333 -5.30 -20.13 19.96
CA ASP A 333 -5.07 -20.55 18.57
C ASP A 333 -5.70 -19.60 17.52
N GLN A 334 -6.58 -18.69 17.95
CA GLN A 334 -7.25 -17.69 17.09
C GLN A 334 -6.51 -16.34 17.09
N PHE A 335 -5.44 -16.20 17.87
CA PHE A 335 -4.68 -14.95 17.93
C PHE A 335 -4.00 -14.67 16.60
N HIS A 336 -4.23 -13.48 16.08
CA HIS A 336 -3.50 -12.91 14.95
C HIS A 336 -3.07 -11.50 15.31
N GLU A 337 -1.83 -11.13 15.00
CA GLU A 337 -1.25 -9.84 15.36
C GLU A 337 -2.03 -8.66 14.76
N ASN A 338 -2.40 -8.75 13.48
CA ASN A 338 -3.26 -7.73 12.86
C ASN A 338 -4.61 -7.52 13.58
N ASN A 339 -5.18 -8.56 14.21
CA ASN A 339 -6.39 -8.39 15.03
C ASN A 339 -6.09 -7.56 16.29
N PHE A 340 -4.93 -7.76 16.91
CA PHE A 340 -4.48 -6.96 18.04
C PHE A 340 -4.19 -5.51 17.60
N CYS A 341 -3.44 -5.31 16.51
CA CYS A 341 -3.18 -3.98 15.93
C CYS A 341 -4.47 -3.23 15.59
N GLU A 342 -5.49 -3.90 15.03
CA GLU A 342 -6.78 -3.27 14.79
C GLU A 342 -7.47 -2.81 16.06
N ILE A 343 -7.44 -3.59 17.13
CA ILE A 343 -8.02 -3.16 18.41
C ILE A 343 -7.26 -1.94 18.96
N VAL A 344 -5.93 -1.94 18.85
CA VAL A 344 -5.11 -0.80 19.25
C VAL A 344 -5.49 0.46 18.45
N ARG A 345 -5.63 0.35 17.13
CA ARG A 345 -6.08 1.46 16.25
C ARG A 345 -7.49 1.94 16.58
N ASP A 346 -8.42 1.03 16.83
CA ASP A 346 -9.80 1.37 17.17
C ASP A 346 -9.90 2.10 18.51
N VAL A 347 -9.10 1.72 19.49
CA VAL A 347 -9.14 2.29 20.85
C VAL A 347 -8.36 3.59 20.94
N ALA A 348 -7.16 3.62 20.38
CA ALA A 348 -6.19 4.70 20.59
C ALA A 348 -5.90 5.52 19.32
N GLY A 349 -6.21 5.03 18.12
CA GLY A 349 -6.02 5.79 16.87
C GLY A 349 -4.59 6.28 16.66
N ASP A 350 -4.45 7.50 16.14
CA ASP A 350 -3.18 8.04 15.65
C ASP A 350 -2.18 8.44 16.73
N ILE A 351 -2.56 8.37 18.02
CA ILE A 351 -1.61 8.63 19.11
C ILE A 351 -0.70 7.43 19.41
N VAL A 352 -0.95 6.26 18.81
CA VAL A 352 -0.01 5.12 18.90
C VAL A 352 1.03 5.27 17.80
N GLU A 353 2.30 5.34 18.21
CA GLU A 353 3.47 5.45 17.32
C GLU A 353 3.92 4.08 16.81
N ASP A 354 4.00 3.12 17.71
CA ASP A 354 4.38 1.75 17.35
C ASP A 354 3.82 0.74 18.34
N VAL A 355 3.69 -0.49 17.86
CA VAL A 355 3.37 -1.68 18.65
C VAL A 355 4.33 -2.79 18.27
N HIS A 356 5.01 -3.39 19.24
CA HIS A 356 5.94 -4.47 18.97
C HIS A 356 5.93 -5.53 20.07
N LEU A 357 6.07 -6.80 19.66
CA LEU A 357 6.25 -7.93 20.57
C LEU A 357 7.62 -7.84 21.25
N ILE A 358 7.64 -7.76 22.58
CA ILE A 358 8.88 -7.63 23.37
C ILE A 358 9.26 -8.91 24.12
N ASP A 359 8.30 -9.80 24.36
CA ASP A 359 8.54 -11.08 25.03
C ASP A 359 7.51 -12.12 24.58
N GLU A 360 7.98 -13.35 24.40
CA GLU A 360 7.15 -14.50 24.11
C GLU A 360 7.71 -15.73 24.83
N PHE A 361 6.86 -16.43 25.58
CA PHE A 361 7.25 -17.71 26.17
C PHE A 361 6.09 -18.69 26.29
N THR A 362 6.41 -19.98 26.31
CA THR A 362 5.43 -21.04 26.57
C THR A 362 5.59 -21.57 28.00
N HIS A 363 4.53 -21.50 28.80
CA HIS A 363 4.58 -21.95 30.19
C HIS A 363 4.75 -23.48 30.26
N PRO A 364 5.74 -24.01 31.00
CA PRO A 364 6.19 -25.40 30.86
C PRO A 364 5.15 -26.44 31.27
N LYS A 365 4.25 -26.10 32.23
CA LYS A 365 3.23 -27.02 32.76
C LYS A 365 1.91 -26.93 32.02
N THR A 366 1.40 -25.72 31.85
CA THR A 366 0.10 -25.46 31.21
C THR A 366 0.17 -25.46 29.69
N LYS A 367 1.39 -25.37 29.12
CA LYS A 367 1.65 -25.19 27.68
C LYS A 367 0.99 -23.95 27.07
N LYS A 368 0.44 -23.04 27.89
CA LYS A 368 -0.10 -21.77 27.42
C LYS A 368 1.05 -20.90 26.91
N ARG A 369 0.85 -20.28 25.74
CA ARG A 369 1.74 -19.27 25.15
C ARG A 369 1.39 -17.91 25.73
N SER A 370 2.38 -17.20 26.26
CA SER A 370 2.27 -15.82 26.75
C SER A 370 2.95 -14.91 25.75
N MET A 371 2.32 -13.78 25.47
CA MET A 371 2.85 -12.72 24.60
C MET A 371 2.82 -11.41 25.38
N CYS A 372 3.88 -10.61 25.25
CA CYS A 372 3.96 -9.26 25.81
C CYS A 372 4.23 -8.26 24.71
N TYR A 373 3.31 -7.34 24.51
CA TYR A 373 3.42 -6.26 23.56
C TYR A 373 3.74 -4.96 24.26
N ARG A 374 4.65 -4.19 23.67
CA ARG A 374 4.90 -2.80 24.04
C ARG A 374 4.15 -1.88 23.08
N ILE A 375 3.45 -0.91 23.66
CA ILE A 375 2.70 0.11 22.94
C ILE A 375 3.29 1.47 23.29
N ASN A 376 3.74 2.17 22.27
CA ASN A 376 4.33 3.49 22.39
C ASN A 376 3.28 4.56 22.04
N TYR A 377 2.78 5.27 23.06
CA TYR A 377 1.83 6.36 22.87
C TYR A 377 2.57 7.68 22.71
N ARG A 378 2.50 8.26 21.52
CA ARG A 378 3.00 9.60 21.21
C ARG A 378 2.14 10.24 20.12
N SER A 379 1.43 11.31 20.48
CA SER A 379 0.74 12.14 19.49
C SER A 379 1.76 12.94 18.67
N MET A 380 1.41 13.18 17.41
CA MET A 380 2.20 14.03 16.53
C MET A 380 1.94 15.52 16.78
N ASP A 381 0.77 15.89 17.30
CA ASP A 381 0.33 17.29 17.37
C ASP A 381 0.25 17.88 18.79
N ARG A 382 0.31 17.05 19.84
CA ARG A 382 0.23 17.50 21.24
C ARG A 382 0.93 16.59 22.24
N ASN A 383 1.11 17.10 23.47
CA ASN A 383 1.45 16.26 24.61
C ASN A 383 0.30 15.32 24.97
N VAL A 384 0.66 14.08 25.33
CA VAL A 384 -0.23 13.09 25.96
C VAL A 384 0.18 12.94 27.42
N THR A 385 -0.79 12.87 28.33
CA THR A 385 -0.52 12.71 29.78
C THR A 385 -0.56 11.23 30.18
N ASN A 386 0.14 10.87 31.25
CA ASN A 386 0.06 9.50 31.77
C ASN A 386 -1.37 9.10 32.16
N ASP A 387 -2.14 10.03 32.73
CA ASP A 387 -3.52 9.76 33.16
C ASP A 387 -4.44 9.47 31.96
N GLU A 388 -4.30 10.26 30.88
CA GLU A 388 -5.01 10.02 29.62
C GLU A 388 -4.68 8.64 29.04
N ILE A 389 -3.39 8.32 28.97
CA ILE A 389 -2.93 7.04 28.42
C ILE A 389 -3.33 5.87 29.32
N ASN A 390 -3.37 6.04 30.64
CA ASN A 390 -3.84 4.97 31.55
C ASN A 390 -5.32 4.63 31.29
N VAL A 391 -6.18 5.62 31.08
CA VAL A 391 -7.60 5.39 30.76
C VAL A 391 -7.74 4.63 29.43
N LEU A 392 -6.96 5.01 28.42
CA LEU A 392 -6.94 4.31 27.13
C LEU A 392 -6.38 2.91 27.23
N GLN A 393 -5.33 2.70 28.03
CA GLN A 393 -4.71 1.41 28.25
C GLN A 393 -5.67 0.43 28.92
N GLU A 394 -6.44 0.88 29.93
CA GLU A 394 -7.46 0.02 30.56
C GLU A 394 -8.57 -0.35 29.58
N LYS A 395 -9.08 0.63 28.81
CA LYS A 395 -10.06 0.35 27.75
C LYS A 395 -9.50 -0.65 26.71
N LEU A 396 -8.24 -0.49 26.31
CA LEU A 396 -7.57 -1.39 25.38
C LEU A 396 -7.47 -2.80 25.95
N ARG A 397 -7.06 -2.95 27.21
CA ARG A 397 -6.98 -4.24 27.91
C ARG A 397 -8.33 -4.95 27.91
N ASP A 398 -9.41 -4.23 28.22
CA ASP A 398 -10.78 -4.77 28.19
C ASP A 398 -11.19 -5.22 26.78
N GLU A 399 -10.95 -4.39 25.76
CA GLU A 399 -11.28 -4.72 24.37
C GLU A 399 -10.48 -5.93 23.84
N VAL A 400 -9.20 -6.04 24.21
CA VAL A 400 -8.35 -7.19 23.85
C VAL A 400 -8.90 -8.49 24.45
N VAL A 401 -9.28 -8.48 25.72
CA VAL A 401 -9.93 -9.65 26.37
C VAL A 401 -11.26 -9.97 25.67
N ASN A 402 -12.10 -8.98 25.44
CA ASN A 402 -13.45 -9.18 24.94
C ASN A 402 -13.48 -9.65 23.48
N ARG A 403 -12.64 -9.06 22.62
CA ARG A 403 -12.61 -9.32 21.16
C ARG A 403 -11.71 -10.49 20.79
N MET A 404 -10.56 -10.64 21.45
CA MET A 404 -9.60 -11.72 21.13
C MET A 404 -9.76 -12.96 22.01
N LYS A 405 -10.62 -12.90 23.05
CA LYS A 405 -10.85 -14.00 23.99
C LYS A 405 -9.55 -14.51 24.64
N VAL A 406 -8.67 -13.58 24.98
CA VAL A 406 -7.39 -13.84 25.68
C VAL A 406 -7.52 -13.58 27.18
N GLU A 407 -6.59 -14.12 27.96
CA GLU A 407 -6.51 -13.92 29.41
C GLU A 407 -5.33 -13.00 29.73
N LEU A 408 -5.58 -11.80 30.28
CA LEU A 408 -4.50 -10.87 30.67
C LEU A 408 -3.59 -11.49 31.74
N ARG A 409 -2.31 -11.12 31.70
CA ARG A 409 -1.27 -11.58 32.61
C ARG A 409 -0.62 -10.41 33.35
#